data_AF-A0A9D5TZQ2-F1
#
_entry.id   AF-A0A9D5TZQ2-F1
#
_cell.length_a   1.000
_cell.length_b   1.000
_cell.length_c   1.000
_cell.angle_alpha   90.00
_cell.angle_beta   90.00
_cell.angle_gamma   90.00
#
_symmetry.space_group_name_H-M   'P 1'
#
loop_
_entity.id
_entity.type
_entity.pdbx_description
1 polymer ?
#
loop_
_entity_poly.entity_id
_entity_poly.type
_entity_poly.pdbx_seq_one_letter_code
_entity_poly.pdbx_strand_id
1 'polypeptide(L)'
;MAPLRERGERRKPTQLRPLPRDIVVYIPNFRIEGKIEFLEQSRFSDFLNGEQNDFVLVREASIYAADTGRLQETLPELQVNKEVIVMAFLVP
;
A
#
# COMPACT_ATOMS: atom_id res chain seq x y z
N MET A 1 28.67 47.96 -12.48
CA MET A 1 28.90 46.50 -12.52
C MET A 1 28.66 45.95 -11.12
N ALA A 2 27.53 45.26 -10.92
CA ALA A 2 27.20 44.59 -9.65
C ALA A 2 27.03 43.09 -9.95
N PRO A 3 27.46 42.17 -9.06
CA PRO A 3 27.45 40.75 -9.37
C PRO A 3 26.05 40.17 -9.16
N LEU A 4 25.62 39.37 -10.14
CA LEU A 4 24.40 38.58 -10.09
C LEU A 4 24.52 37.53 -8.99
N ARG A 5 23.66 37.64 -7.97
CA ARG A 5 23.54 36.68 -6.87
C ARG A 5 23.21 35.28 -7.39
N GLU A 6 23.92 34.33 -6.82
CA GLU A 6 23.77 32.88 -6.97
C GLU A 6 22.29 32.47 -6.92
N ARG A 7 21.81 31.87 -8.02
CA ARG A 7 20.50 31.21 -8.03
C ARG A 7 20.62 29.96 -7.17
N GLY A 8 20.03 30.01 -5.98
CA GLY A 8 19.82 28.84 -5.15
C GLY A 8 19.24 27.70 -5.97
N GLU A 9 19.98 26.61 -6.06
CA GLU A 9 19.50 25.35 -6.61
C GLU A 9 18.24 24.97 -5.85
N ARG A 10 17.09 25.06 -6.53
CA ARG A 10 15.84 24.48 -6.04
C ARG A 10 16.13 22.99 -5.88
N ARG A 11 16.30 22.52 -4.64
CA ARG A 11 16.33 21.09 -4.33
C ARG A 11 15.12 20.47 -5.03
N LYS A 12 15.36 19.61 -6.02
CA LYS A 12 14.28 18.86 -6.67
C LYS A 12 13.48 18.17 -5.57
N PRO A 13 12.13 18.19 -5.62
CA PRO A 13 11.34 17.45 -4.64
C PRO A 13 11.83 16.01 -4.66
N THR A 14 12.23 15.50 -3.49
CA THR A 14 12.61 14.10 -3.31
C THR A 14 11.49 13.26 -3.90
N GLN A 15 11.73 12.58 -5.02
CA GLN A 15 10.76 11.66 -5.59
C GLN A 15 10.46 10.62 -4.51
N LEU A 16 9.25 10.67 -3.94
CA LEU A 16 8.79 9.69 -2.98
C LEU A 16 8.75 8.35 -3.70
N ARG A 17 9.58 7.41 -3.25
CA ARG A 17 9.57 6.06 -3.80
C ARG A 17 8.57 5.23 -3.02
N PRO A 18 7.68 4.48 -3.69
CA PRO A 18 6.90 3.45 -3.01
C PRO A 18 7.87 2.45 -2.40
N LEU A 19 7.61 2.07 -1.16
CA LEU A 19 8.34 0.99 -0.49
C LEU A 19 7.37 -0.16 -0.23
N PRO A 20 7.81 -1.42 -0.42
CA PRO A 20 7.00 -2.55 -0.04
C PRO A 20 6.77 -2.53 1.48
N ARG A 21 5.52 -2.71 1.90
CA ARG A 21 5.10 -2.82 3.30
C ARG A 21 4.23 -4.04 3.47
N ASP A 22 4.45 -4.79 4.53
CA ASP A 22 3.60 -5.92 4.89
C ASP A 22 2.23 -5.43 5.32
N ILE A 23 1.18 -6.11 4.85
CA ILE A 23 -0.21 -5.77 5.08
C ILE A 23 -0.99 -7.00 5.50
N VAL A 24 -2.01 -6.78 6.33
CA VAL A 24 -3.11 -7.72 6.53
C VAL A 24 -4.40 -7.05 6.09
N VAL A 25 -5.19 -7.75 5.26
CA VAL A 25 -6.50 -7.31 4.77
C VAL A 25 -7.55 -8.34 5.13
N TYR A 26 -8.65 -7.91 5.73
CA TYR A 26 -9.82 -8.73 6.00
C TYR A 26 -10.94 -8.36 5.02
N ILE A 27 -11.43 -9.36 4.31
CA ILE A 27 -12.62 -9.31 3.47
C ILE A 27 -13.62 -10.35 3.99
N PRO A 28 -14.89 -10.37 3.54
CA PRO A 28 -15.82 -11.41 3.96
C PRO A 28 -15.22 -12.81 3.76
N ASN A 29 -15.19 -13.60 4.83
CA ASN A 29 -14.68 -14.97 4.92
C ASN A 29 -13.16 -15.16 4.74
N PHE A 30 -12.38 -14.13 4.44
CA PHE A 30 -10.94 -14.28 4.21
C PHE A 30 -10.08 -13.24 4.92
N ARG A 31 -8.91 -13.71 5.37
CA ARG A 31 -7.77 -12.88 5.77
C ARG A 31 -6.69 -13.04 4.71
N ILE A 32 -6.20 -11.93 4.19
CA ILE A 32 -5.16 -11.87 3.18
C ILE A 32 -3.93 -11.23 3.82
N GLU A 33 -2.79 -11.87 3.71
CA GLU A 33 -1.49 -11.34 4.12
C GLU A 33 -0.61 -11.17 2.88
N GLY A 34 0.23 -10.14 2.84
CA GLY A 34 1.14 -9.93 1.72
C GLY A 34 1.81 -8.57 1.79
N LYS A 35 2.21 -8.02 0.64
CA LYS A 35 2.91 -6.75 0.54
C LYS A 35 2.20 -5.76 -0.36
N ILE A 36 2.20 -4.50 0.00
CA ILE A 36 1.73 -3.41 -0.86
C ILE A 36 2.84 -2.40 -1.12
N GLU A 37 2.77 -1.72 -2.26
CA GLU A 37 3.62 -0.57 -2.54
C GLU A 37 2.97 0.69 -1.99
N PHE A 38 3.60 1.29 -0.97
CA PHE A 38 3.05 2.40 -0.23
C PHE A 38 4.06 3.54 -0.15
N LEU A 39 3.60 4.79 -0.33
CA LEU A 39 4.47 5.97 -0.20
C LEU A 39 4.77 6.22 1.27
N GLU A 40 6.05 6.22 1.64
CA GLU A 40 6.51 6.27 3.05
C GLU A 40 5.98 7.47 3.84
N GLN A 41 5.70 8.60 3.17
CA GLN A 41 5.20 9.83 3.81
C GLN A 41 3.67 9.97 3.76
N SER A 42 2.97 9.03 3.13
CA SER A 42 1.51 9.04 3.08
C SER A 42 0.92 8.35 4.31
N ARG A 43 -0.35 8.63 4.62
CA ARG A 43 -1.09 7.86 5.63
C ARG A 43 -1.75 6.68 4.96
N PHE A 44 -1.75 5.53 5.64
CA PHE A 44 -2.34 4.31 5.09
C PHE A 44 -3.85 4.48 4.84
N SER A 45 -4.53 5.25 5.69
CA SER A 45 -5.92 5.68 5.47
C SER A 45 -6.12 6.41 4.15
N ASP A 46 -5.20 7.30 3.78
CA ASP A 46 -5.34 8.13 2.58
C ASP A 46 -5.11 7.29 1.32
N PHE A 47 -4.22 6.31 1.40
CA PHE A 47 -4.03 5.30 0.35
C PHE A 47 -5.28 4.44 0.12
N LEU A 48 -5.89 3.94 1.21
CA LEU A 48 -7.10 3.13 1.12
C LEU A 48 -8.29 3.94 0.58
N ASN A 49 -8.46 5.19 1.01
CA ASN A 49 -9.58 6.03 0.61
C ASN A 49 -9.34 6.85 -0.67
N GLY A 50 -8.14 6.80 -1.25
CA GLY A 50 -7.81 7.58 -2.45
C GLY A 50 -8.53 7.08 -3.70
N GLU A 51 -8.99 8.01 -4.54
CA GLU A 51 -9.77 7.74 -5.77
C GLU A 51 -8.92 7.20 -6.95
N GLN A 52 -7.59 7.12 -6.80
CA GLN A 52 -6.71 6.74 -7.91
C GLN A 52 -6.91 5.30 -8.39
N ASN A 53 -7.33 4.39 -7.50
CA ASN A 53 -7.60 2.99 -7.82
C ASN A 53 -8.73 2.48 -6.92
N ASP A 54 -9.62 1.65 -7.47
CA ASP A 54 -10.72 1.01 -6.73
C ASP A 54 -10.28 -0.27 -5.97
N PHE A 55 -9.02 -0.65 -6.11
CA PHE A 55 -8.44 -1.84 -5.50
C PHE A 55 -7.08 -1.56 -4.86
N VAL A 56 -6.65 -2.48 -4.01
CA VAL A 56 -5.31 -2.57 -3.45
C VAL A 56 -4.61 -3.76 -4.09
N LEU A 57 -3.44 -3.52 -4.70
CA LEU A 57 -2.61 -4.60 -5.23
C LEU A 57 -1.75 -5.19 -4.12
N VAL A 58 -2.06 -6.41 -3.70
CA VAL A 58 -1.29 -7.19 -2.73
C VAL A 58 -0.37 -8.16 -3.48
N ARG A 59 0.94 -7.99 -3.31
CA ARG A 59 1.98 -8.89 -3.82
C ARG A 59 2.28 -9.99 -2.81
N GLU A 60 2.73 -11.15 -3.28
CA GLU A 60 3.10 -12.31 -2.44
C GLU A 60 1.96 -12.69 -1.47
N ALA A 61 0.73 -12.68 -1.98
CA ALA A 61 -0.48 -12.83 -1.18
C ALA A 61 -0.65 -14.26 -0.66
N SER A 62 -0.95 -14.39 0.62
CA SER A 62 -1.40 -15.63 1.28
C SER A 62 -2.84 -15.44 1.74
N ILE A 63 -3.74 -16.30 1.26
CA ILE A 63 -5.18 -16.22 1.54
C ILE A 63 -5.55 -17.28 2.56
N TYR A 64 -6.08 -16.84 3.70
CA TYR A 64 -6.53 -17.68 4.80
C TYR A 64 -8.04 -17.60 4.94
N ALA A 65 -8.70 -18.70 5.26
CA ALA A 65 -10.08 -18.70 5.71
C ALA A 65 -10.19 -17.96 7.05
N ALA A 66 -11.08 -16.98 7.17
CA ALA A 66 -11.19 -16.12 8.35
C ALA A 66 -11.71 -16.87 9.60
N ASP A 67 -12.52 -17.91 9.39
CA ASP A 67 -13.15 -18.70 10.45
C ASP A 67 -12.20 -19.71 11.12
N THR A 68 -11.32 -20.31 10.31
CA THR A 68 -10.47 -21.43 10.70
C THR A 68 -8.99 -21.08 10.70
N GLY A 69 -8.61 -19.95 10.08
CA GLY A 69 -7.21 -19.55 9.90
C GLY A 69 -6.41 -20.45 8.96
N ARG A 70 -7.06 -21.36 8.22
CA ARG A 70 -6.37 -22.29 7.31
C ARG A 70 -5.96 -21.55 6.04
N LEU A 71 -4.68 -21.70 5.67
CA LEU A 71 -4.18 -21.26 4.37
C LEU A 71 -4.93 -22.02 3.27
N GLN A 72 -5.56 -21.29 2.37
CA GLN A 72 -6.27 -21.83 1.22
C GLN A 72 -5.41 -21.78 -0.04
N GLU A 73 -4.75 -20.64 -0.28
CA GLU A 73 -3.99 -20.40 -1.51
C GLU A 73 -2.91 -19.33 -1.31
N THR A 74 -1.91 -19.34 -2.17
CA THR A 74 -0.94 -18.26 -2.32
C THR A 74 -0.91 -17.76 -3.76
N LEU A 75 -0.80 -16.45 -3.95
CA LEU A 75 -0.78 -15.80 -5.26
C LEU A 75 0.37 -14.80 -5.34
N PRO A 76 1.09 -14.71 -6.47
CA PRO A 76 2.16 -13.73 -6.64
C PRO A 76 1.62 -12.29 -6.60
N GLU A 77 0.43 -12.08 -7.13
CA GLU A 77 -0.28 -10.80 -7.13
C GLU A 77 -1.79 -11.05 -6.97
N LEU A 78 -2.45 -10.23 -6.15
CA LEU A 78 -3.88 -10.25 -5.90
C LEU A 78 -4.40 -8.82 -5.84
N GLN A 79 -5.41 -8.53 -6.65
CA GLN A 79 -6.15 -7.27 -6.56
C GLN A 79 -7.31 -7.45 -5.58
N VAL A 80 -7.34 -6.63 -4.52
CA VAL A 80 -8.41 -6.64 -3.53
C VAL A 80 -9.23 -5.37 -3.68
N ASN A 81 -10.48 -5.50 -4.08
CA ASN A 81 -11.38 -4.35 -4.23
C ASN A 81 -11.59 -3.66 -2.88
N LYS A 82 -11.46 -2.34 -2.85
CA LYS A 82 -11.57 -1.53 -1.62
C LYS A 82 -12.96 -1.64 -0.98
N GLU A 83 -14.00 -1.76 -1.80
CA GLU A 83 -15.39 -1.86 -1.35
C GLU A 83 -15.68 -3.09 -0.48
N VAL A 84 -14.88 -4.16 -0.61
CA VAL A 84 -15.05 -5.40 0.17
C VAL A 84 -14.11 -5.48 1.37
N ILE A 85 -13.22 -4.50 1.53
CA ILE A 85 -12.30 -4.46 2.67
C ILE A 85 -13.09 -4.06 3.92
N VAL A 86 -13.17 -4.99 4.88
CA VAL A 86 -13.76 -4.73 6.20
C VAL A 86 -12.74 -4.06 7.11
N MET A 87 -11.48 -4.50 7.03
CA MET A 87 -10.39 -3.97 7.83
C MET A 87 -9.07 -4.20 7.10
N ALA A 88 -8.15 -3.24 7.17
CA ALA A 88 -6.78 -3.43 6.72
C ALA A 88 -5.81 -2.67 7.63
N PHE A 89 -4.61 -3.22 7.83
CA PHE A 89 -3.55 -2.55 8.59
C PHE A 89 -2.18 -2.99 8.10
N LEU A 90 -1.20 -2.10 8.28
CA LEU A 90 0.19 -2.39 8.05
C LEU A 90 0.76 -3.18 9.24
N VAL A 91 1.65 -4.12 8.95
CA VAL A 91 2.41 -4.87 9.97
C VAL A 91 3.70 -4.10 10.28
N PRO A 92 4.14 -4.03 11.56
CA PRO A 92 5.36 -3.33 11.97
C PRO A 92 6.64 -3.84 11.31
#